data_AF-A0A9J6BM13-F1
#
_entry.id   AF-A0A9J6BM13-F1
#
_cell.length_a   1.000
_cell.length_b   1.000
_cell.length_c   1.000
_cell.angle_alpha   90.00
_cell.angle_beta   90.00
_cell.angle_gamma   90.00
#
_symmetry.space_group_name_H-M   'P 1'
#
loop_
_entity.id
_entity.type
_entity.pdbx_description
1 polymer ?
#
loop_
_entity_poly.entity_id
_entity_poly.type
_entity_poly.pdbx_seq_one_letter_code
_entity_poly.pdbx_strand_id
1 'polypeptide(L)'
;MKKFSIFVINLFLISIFVKCQANINEKLTHECLKHYLKQRGENEEILDYVDSYFGSITDCESAVKSKLASIYANLRNRLQSDRVNRPFVECVLKDVEEDDDIGYEILVLKETAVEMISNWRFWKYFSKSSRLDELRDDAESIIKKTLLKCKGYRKFGDYFSLIQDLGALPNVTRSGEQEYCIRTVLKEKGCINSLYDFRDNPKNVRTSTLNCTIVYNEVVEDLYNSMYKSNEASNCILDIYKKENYADYVLTAELLSKISLSKSDKSKEKQNFINKMVDISYETKNC
;
A
#
# COMPACT_ATOMS: atom_id res chain seq x y z
N MET A 1 -22.29 -63.60 18.94
CA MET A 1 -22.02 -63.95 17.52
C MET A 1 -22.63 -62.87 16.63
N LYS A 2 -21.88 -62.47 15.59
CA LYS A 2 -22.18 -61.47 14.53
C LYS A 2 -22.11 -60.00 14.99
N LYS A 3 -21.54 -59.03 14.28
CA LYS A 3 -20.48 -58.91 13.24
C LYS A 3 -20.52 -57.40 12.87
N PHE A 4 -19.36 -56.74 12.89
CA PHE A 4 -18.86 -55.74 11.92
C PHE A 4 -19.54 -54.37 11.65
N SER A 5 -18.62 -53.43 11.35
CA SER A 5 -18.70 -52.18 10.55
C SER A 5 -19.18 -50.91 11.26
N ILE A 6 -18.30 -49.98 11.65
CA ILE A 6 -17.61 -48.96 10.83
C ILE A 6 -18.61 -48.12 10.01
N PHE A 7 -18.86 -46.86 10.40
CA PHE A 7 -18.46 -45.67 9.63
C PHE A 7 -18.95 -44.37 10.29
N VAL A 8 -17.98 -43.52 10.62
CA VAL A 8 -18.12 -42.07 10.83
C VAL A 8 -18.54 -41.45 9.50
N ILE A 9 -19.80 -41.02 9.34
CA ILE A 9 -20.22 -40.18 8.20
C ILE A 9 -21.34 -39.22 8.61
N ASN A 10 -21.06 -37.93 8.39
CA ASN A 10 -22.00 -36.81 8.22
C ASN A 10 -22.76 -36.29 9.45
N LEU A 11 -21.96 -35.71 10.35
CA LEU A 11 -22.34 -34.52 11.11
C LEU A 11 -22.02 -33.26 10.27
N PHE A 12 -22.58 -33.18 9.06
CA PHE A 12 -22.49 -32.06 8.10
C PHE A 12 -23.55 -32.35 7.04
N LEU A 13 -24.32 -31.35 6.57
CA LEU A 13 -25.60 -31.46 5.84
C LEU A 13 -26.77 -31.64 6.82
N ILE A 14 -27.32 -30.59 7.44
CA ILE A 14 -28.10 -29.56 6.77
C ILE A 14 -27.65 -28.22 7.36
N SER A 15 -26.64 -27.66 6.69
CA SER A 15 -26.45 -26.22 6.59
C SER A 15 -27.75 -25.68 6.00
N ILE A 16 -28.69 -25.30 6.85
CA ILE A 16 -29.76 -24.40 6.47
C ILE A 16 -29.02 -23.15 6.02
N PHE A 17 -28.86 -23.03 4.70
CA PHE A 17 -28.69 -21.77 4.02
C PHE A 17 -29.94 -20.94 4.38
N VAL A 18 -29.94 -20.38 5.58
CA VAL A 18 -30.56 -19.09 5.81
C VAL A 18 -29.64 -18.11 5.09
N LYS A 19 -29.72 -18.12 3.76
CA LYS A 19 -29.65 -16.88 3.02
C LYS A 19 -30.79 -16.06 3.59
N CYS A 20 -30.48 -15.23 4.58
CA CYS A 20 -31.19 -13.98 4.75
C CYS A 20 -30.99 -13.22 3.44
N GLN A 21 -31.80 -13.55 2.42
CA GLN A 21 -32.26 -12.57 1.46
C GLN A 21 -33.20 -11.65 2.23
N ALA A 22 -32.64 -10.82 3.10
CA ALA A 22 -33.24 -9.56 3.44
C ALA A 22 -33.13 -8.72 2.16
N ASN A 23 -34.06 -8.97 1.24
CA ASN A 23 -34.33 -8.10 0.11
C ASN A 23 -35.14 -6.91 0.64
N ILE A 24 -34.60 -6.25 1.67
CA ILE A 24 -35.05 -4.94 2.08
C ILE A 24 -34.25 -4.02 1.16
N ASN A 25 -34.92 -3.47 0.16
CA ASN A 25 -34.42 -2.29 -0.52
C ASN A 25 -34.44 -1.15 0.51
N GLU A 26 -33.49 -1.17 1.46
CA GLU A 26 -33.27 -0.07 2.38
C GLU A 26 -32.81 1.11 1.53
N LYS A 27 -33.73 2.05 1.34
CA LYS A 27 -33.47 3.22 0.52
C LYS A 27 -32.51 4.11 1.29
N LEU A 28 -31.25 4.12 0.88
CA LEU A 28 -30.26 5.09 1.36
C LEU A 28 -30.84 6.51 1.19
N THR A 29 -31.00 7.23 2.29
CA THR A 29 -31.46 8.62 2.28
C THR A 29 -30.30 9.57 2.55
N HIS A 30 -30.46 10.84 2.18
CA HIS A 30 -29.44 11.85 2.40
C HIS A 30 -29.21 12.11 3.90
N GLU A 31 -30.28 12.05 4.70
CA GLU A 31 -30.24 12.18 6.17
C GLU A 31 -29.44 11.05 6.81
N CYS A 32 -29.63 9.81 6.34
CA CYS A 32 -28.86 8.67 6.80
C CYS A 32 -27.36 8.86 6.52
N LEU A 33 -26.97 9.20 5.29
CA LEU A 33 -25.56 9.43 4.93
C LEU A 33 -24.92 10.52 5.78
N LYS A 34 -25.61 11.65 5.96
CA LYS A 34 -25.15 12.74 6.81
C LYS A 34 -24.94 12.28 8.25
N HIS A 35 -25.89 11.53 8.81
CA HIS A 35 -25.76 11.02 10.18
C HIS A 35 -24.55 10.09 10.32
N TYR A 36 -24.38 9.17 9.36
CA TYR A 36 -23.24 8.26 9.30
C TYR A 36 -21.90 9.01 9.23
N LEU A 37 -21.78 10.00 8.32
CA LEU A 37 -20.58 10.81 8.15
C LEU A 37 -20.28 11.65 9.40
N LYS A 38 -21.29 12.27 10.03
CA LYS A 38 -21.11 13.03 11.27
C LYS A 38 -20.62 12.18 12.44
N GLN A 39 -21.10 10.94 12.57
CA GLN A 39 -20.58 10.01 13.59
C GLN A 39 -19.10 9.67 13.40
N ARG A 40 -18.61 9.73 12.15
CA ARG A 40 -17.19 9.54 11.81
C ARG A 40 -16.36 10.83 11.91
N GLY A 41 -16.93 11.91 12.43
CA GLY A 41 -16.25 13.19 12.63
C GLY A 41 -16.24 14.11 11.42
N GLU A 42 -16.93 13.75 10.34
CA GLU A 42 -16.99 14.54 9.12
C GLU A 42 -18.04 15.66 9.24
N ASN A 43 -17.58 16.90 9.16
CA ASN A 43 -18.42 18.08 9.19
C ASN A 43 -18.12 18.94 7.95
N GLU A 44 -19.04 18.93 6.99
CA GLU A 44 -18.97 19.82 5.83
C GLU A 44 -20.24 20.65 5.74
N GLU A 45 -20.10 21.93 5.40
CA GLU A 45 -21.23 22.86 5.22
C GLU A 45 -22.26 22.31 4.22
N ILE A 46 -21.79 21.58 3.20
CA ILE A 46 -22.64 20.95 2.18
C ILE A 46 -23.54 19.85 2.75
N LEU A 47 -23.19 19.32 3.92
CA LEU A 47 -23.93 18.30 4.64
C LEU A 47 -24.79 18.90 5.77
N ASP A 48 -24.67 20.18 6.14
CA ASP A 48 -25.25 20.70 7.37
C ASP A 48 -26.77 21.00 7.33
N TYR A 49 -27.37 21.15 6.15
CA TYR A 49 -28.74 21.67 6.00
C TYR A 49 -29.80 20.61 5.64
N VAL A 50 -30.03 19.66 6.54
CA VAL A 50 -31.10 18.64 6.40
C VAL A 50 -31.61 18.29 7.78
N ASP A 51 -32.94 18.10 7.89
CA ASP A 51 -33.65 17.71 9.10
C ASP A 51 -33.02 16.49 9.79
N SER A 52 -33.29 16.35 11.09
CA SER A 52 -32.83 15.24 11.93
C SER A 52 -33.14 13.89 11.26
N TYR A 53 -32.19 12.96 11.25
CA TYR A 53 -32.50 11.59 10.83
C TYR A 53 -33.44 10.93 11.86
N PHE A 54 -34.65 10.58 11.43
CA PHE A 54 -35.69 9.96 12.28
C PHE A 54 -35.81 8.43 12.07
N GLY A 55 -34.86 7.79 11.37
CA GLY A 55 -34.86 6.35 11.10
C GLY A 55 -34.02 5.53 12.09
N SER A 56 -34.06 4.20 11.93
CA SER A 56 -33.22 3.26 12.68
C SER A 56 -31.75 3.39 12.26
N ILE A 57 -30.84 3.40 13.24
CA ILE A 57 -29.38 3.44 12.99
C ILE A 57 -28.94 2.18 12.22
N THR A 58 -29.45 1.02 12.62
CA THR A 58 -29.14 -0.27 11.99
C THR A 58 -29.52 -0.31 10.51
N ASP A 59 -30.65 0.28 10.16
CA ASP A 59 -31.16 0.35 8.78
C ASP A 59 -30.29 1.33 7.97
N CYS A 60 -29.79 2.40 8.60
CA CYS A 60 -28.88 3.32 7.95
C CYS A 60 -27.51 2.70 7.68
N GLU A 61 -26.91 2.02 8.66
CA GLU A 61 -25.65 1.31 8.47
C GLU A 61 -25.75 0.23 7.40
N SER A 62 -26.86 -0.50 7.36
CA SER A 62 -27.10 -1.55 6.38
C SER A 62 -27.27 -0.97 4.96
N ALA A 63 -27.98 0.15 4.81
CA ALA A 63 -28.06 0.90 3.55
C ALA A 63 -26.70 1.44 3.09
N VAL A 64 -25.89 1.99 4.01
CA VAL A 64 -24.52 2.47 3.72
C VAL A 64 -23.63 1.33 3.25
N LYS A 65 -23.61 0.20 3.97
CA LYS A 65 -22.86 -1.01 3.58
C LYS A 65 -23.27 -1.52 2.19
N SER A 66 -24.56 -1.54 1.90
CA SER A 66 -25.09 -1.93 0.59
C SER A 66 -24.59 -0.98 -0.53
N LYS A 67 -24.59 0.33 -0.28
CA LYS A 67 -24.06 1.32 -1.22
C LYS A 67 -22.56 1.16 -1.44
N LEU A 68 -21.77 0.99 -0.38
CA LEU A 68 -20.33 0.75 -0.47
C LEU A 68 -20.02 -0.52 -1.26
N ALA A 69 -20.74 -1.61 -1.01
CA ALA A 69 -20.59 -2.84 -1.77
C ALA A 69 -20.82 -2.63 -3.27
N SER A 70 -21.81 -1.80 -3.65
CA SER A 70 -22.03 -1.44 -5.06
C SER A 70 -20.88 -0.60 -5.63
N ILE A 71 -20.34 0.36 -4.86
CA ILE A 71 -19.19 1.18 -5.26
C ILE A 71 -17.94 0.31 -5.46
N TYR A 72 -17.64 -0.59 -4.52
CA TYR A 72 -16.50 -1.51 -4.62
C TYR A 72 -16.65 -2.50 -5.76
N ALA A 73 -17.87 -2.98 -6.04
CA ALA A 73 -18.13 -3.81 -7.22
C ALA A 73 -17.87 -3.05 -8.53
N ASN A 74 -18.27 -1.78 -8.62
CA ASN A 74 -17.99 -0.92 -9.78
C ASN A 74 -16.49 -0.66 -9.93
N LEU A 75 -15.78 -0.36 -8.83
CA LEU A 75 -14.34 -0.20 -8.81
C LEU A 75 -13.62 -1.47 -9.28
N ARG A 76 -14.01 -2.64 -8.76
CA ARG A 76 -13.51 -3.95 -9.19
C ARG A 76 -13.66 -4.12 -10.70
N ASN A 77 -14.87 -3.91 -11.23
CA ASN A 77 -15.15 -4.05 -12.66
C ASN A 77 -14.29 -3.09 -13.50
N ARG A 78 -14.17 -1.84 -13.08
CA ARG A 78 -13.33 -0.82 -13.75
C ARG A 78 -11.88 -1.26 -13.80
N LEU A 79 -11.30 -1.69 -12.69
CA LEU A 79 -9.91 -2.13 -12.61
C LEU A 79 -9.65 -3.46 -13.36
N GLN A 80 -10.63 -4.38 -13.37
CA GLN A 80 -10.53 -5.65 -14.11
C GLN A 80 -10.59 -5.47 -15.63
N SER A 81 -11.27 -4.43 -16.10
CA SER A 81 -11.37 -4.10 -17.52
C SER A 81 -10.03 -3.66 -18.11
N ASP A 82 -9.17 -3.06 -17.30
CA ASP A 82 -7.81 -2.67 -17.67
C ASP A 82 -6.84 -3.87 -17.54
N ARG A 83 -6.23 -4.28 -18.65
CA ARG A 83 -5.28 -5.41 -18.69
C ARG A 83 -4.05 -5.20 -17.80
N VAL A 84 -3.59 -3.96 -17.64
CA VAL A 84 -2.42 -3.59 -16.82
C VAL A 84 -2.75 -3.65 -15.33
N ASN A 85 -3.96 -3.26 -14.95
CA ASN A 85 -4.37 -3.20 -13.54
C ASN A 85 -4.98 -4.51 -13.03
N ARG A 86 -5.53 -5.35 -13.92
CA ARG A 86 -6.19 -6.63 -13.58
C ARG A 86 -5.41 -7.50 -12.56
N PRO A 87 -4.08 -7.68 -12.65
CA PRO A 87 -3.34 -8.52 -11.70
C PRO A 87 -3.31 -7.97 -10.26
N PHE A 88 -3.68 -6.71 -10.06
CA PHE A 88 -3.54 -6.00 -8.79
C PHE A 88 -4.89 -5.66 -8.13
N VAL A 89 -6.00 -6.03 -8.77
CA VAL A 89 -7.37 -5.67 -8.33
C VAL A 89 -7.64 -6.08 -6.90
N GLU A 90 -7.40 -7.34 -6.53
CA GLU A 90 -7.72 -7.82 -5.18
C GLU A 90 -6.84 -7.17 -4.11
N CYS A 91 -5.59 -6.85 -4.44
CA CYS A 91 -4.74 -6.07 -3.54
C CYS A 91 -5.30 -4.66 -3.33
N VAL A 92 -5.71 -3.99 -4.42
CA VAL A 92 -6.27 -2.64 -4.34
C VAL A 92 -7.56 -2.62 -3.55
N LEU A 93 -8.48 -3.55 -3.83
CA LEU A 93 -9.76 -3.65 -3.13
C LEU A 93 -9.55 -3.91 -1.64
N LYS A 94 -8.66 -4.84 -1.30
CA LYS A 94 -8.33 -5.10 0.10
C LYS A 94 -7.83 -3.84 0.81
N ASP A 95 -6.87 -3.13 0.22
CA ASP A 95 -6.33 -1.91 0.83
C ASP A 95 -7.38 -0.79 0.92
N VAL A 96 -8.25 -0.58 -0.08
CA VAL A 96 -9.28 0.47 0.02
C VAL A 96 -10.47 0.11 0.90
N GLU A 97 -10.73 -1.19 1.12
CA GLU A 97 -11.83 -1.69 1.97
C GLU A 97 -11.42 -1.84 3.44
N GLU A 98 -10.17 -2.23 3.72
CA GLU A 98 -9.70 -2.59 5.07
C GLU A 98 -8.85 -1.50 5.74
N ASP A 99 -8.28 -0.56 4.97
CA ASP A 99 -7.39 0.47 5.52
C ASP A 99 -8.18 1.75 5.87
N ASP A 100 -8.64 1.81 7.13
CA ASP A 100 -9.39 2.94 7.69
C ASP A 100 -8.64 4.28 7.54
N ASP A 101 -7.29 4.26 7.49
CA ASP A 101 -6.46 5.46 7.37
C ASP A 101 -6.47 6.06 5.95
N ILE A 102 -6.88 5.28 4.94
CA ILE A 102 -6.91 5.73 3.54
C ILE A 102 -8.12 6.63 3.25
N GLY A 103 -9.20 6.53 4.05
CA GLY A 103 -10.36 7.43 3.95
C GLY A 103 -11.21 7.31 2.68
N TYR A 104 -10.99 6.27 1.87
CA TYR A 104 -11.70 6.09 0.59
C TYR A 104 -13.21 5.98 0.76
N GLU A 105 -13.68 5.20 1.75
CA GLU A 105 -15.09 5.07 2.12
C GLU A 105 -15.73 6.46 2.33
N ILE A 106 -15.08 7.32 3.10
CA ILE A 106 -15.60 8.63 3.46
C ILE A 106 -15.77 9.51 2.21
N LEU A 107 -14.78 9.51 1.31
CA LEU A 107 -14.83 10.30 0.08
C LEU A 107 -15.99 9.89 -0.84
N VAL A 108 -16.18 8.58 -1.06
CA VAL A 108 -17.25 8.10 -1.95
C VAL A 108 -18.64 8.24 -1.33
N LEU A 109 -18.75 8.21 0.00
CA LEU A 109 -20.00 8.51 0.70
C LEU A 109 -20.32 10.01 0.67
N LYS A 110 -19.32 10.88 0.79
CA LYS A 110 -19.47 12.33 0.60
C LYS A 110 -19.93 12.65 -0.82
N GLU A 111 -19.31 12.04 -1.83
CA GLU A 111 -19.73 12.18 -3.23
C GLU A 111 -21.21 11.80 -3.38
N THR A 112 -21.59 10.62 -2.86
CA THR A 112 -22.98 10.14 -2.89
C THR A 112 -23.94 11.13 -2.20
N ALA A 113 -23.58 11.67 -1.04
CA ALA A 113 -24.41 12.63 -0.32
C ALA A 113 -24.60 13.92 -1.14
N VAL A 114 -23.52 14.46 -1.71
CA VAL A 114 -23.57 15.65 -2.57
C VAL A 114 -24.43 15.41 -3.82
N GLU A 115 -24.33 14.24 -4.47
CA GLU A 115 -25.17 13.88 -5.61
C GLU A 115 -26.66 13.93 -5.29
N MET A 116 -27.05 13.46 -4.10
CA MET A 116 -28.44 13.40 -3.63
C MET A 116 -29.07 14.77 -3.32
N ILE A 117 -28.28 15.84 -3.23
CA ILE A 117 -28.78 17.20 -3.02
C ILE A 117 -29.50 17.68 -4.29
N SER A 118 -30.83 17.78 -4.23
CA SER A 118 -31.70 18.18 -5.34
C SER A 118 -32.07 19.67 -5.37
N ASN A 119 -31.80 20.43 -4.32
CA ASN A 119 -32.28 21.81 -4.18
C ASN A 119 -31.35 22.86 -4.81
N TRP A 120 -31.81 23.44 -5.92
CA TRP A 120 -31.19 24.53 -6.70
C TRP A 120 -31.06 25.89 -5.98
N ARG A 121 -31.75 26.09 -4.85
CA ARG A 121 -31.85 27.41 -4.17
C ARG A 121 -30.60 27.81 -3.38
N PHE A 122 -29.73 26.87 -3.03
CA PHE A 122 -28.58 27.14 -2.16
C PHE A 122 -27.23 27.14 -2.89
N TRP A 123 -27.19 26.66 -4.14
CA TRP A 123 -25.92 26.46 -4.83
C TRP A 123 -26.00 27.01 -6.25
N LYS A 124 -25.08 27.92 -6.60
CA LYS A 124 -24.76 28.13 -8.01
C LYS A 124 -24.28 26.78 -8.52
N TYR A 125 -24.88 26.24 -9.58
CA TYR A 125 -24.55 24.96 -10.21
C TYR A 125 -23.04 24.62 -10.26
N PHE A 126 -22.19 25.65 -10.42
CA PHE A 126 -20.73 25.57 -10.39
C PHE A 126 -20.12 25.04 -9.07
N SER A 127 -20.71 25.26 -7.90
CA SER A 127 -20.14 24.81 -6.61
C SER A 127 -20.37 23.31 -6.36
N LYS A 128 -21.51 22.76 -6.81
CA LYS A 128 -21.79 21.32 -6.68
C LYS A 128 -20.92 20.50 -7.63
N SER A 129 -20.83 20.89 -8.90
CA SER A 129 -19.97 20.19 -9.87
C SER A 129 -18.51 20.23 -9.43
N SER A 130 -18.01 21.40 -9.05
CA SER A 130 -16.63 21.54 -8.59
C SER A 130 -16.32 20.66 -7.39
N ARG A 131 -17.25 20.53 -6.42
CA ARG A 131 -17.05 19.67 -5.25
C ARG A 131 -17.08 18.18 -5.63
N LEU A 132 -17.96 17.78 -6.54
CA LEU A 132 -17.98 16.40 -7.04
C LEU A 132 -16.68 16.06 -7.77
N ASP A 133 -16.16 16.98 -8.59
CA ASP A 133 -14.91 16.77 -9.31
C ASP A 133 -13.72 16.66 -8.33
N GLU A 134 -13.65 17.51 -7.31
CA GLU A 134 -12.65 17.43 -6.23
C GLU A 134 -12.68 16.08 -5.50
N LEU A 135 -13.86 15.64 -5.05
CA LEU A 135 -14.03 14.36 -4.35
C LEU A 135 -13.65 13.16 -5.24
N ARG A 136 -13.95 13.23 -6.54
CA ARG A 136 -13.57 12.20 -7.52
C ARG A 136 -12.06 12.16 -7.73
N ASP A 137 -11.42 13.32 -7.84
CA ASP A 137 -9.97 13.42 -8.00
C ASP A 137 -9.23 12.88 -6.78
N ASP A 138 -9.71 13.18 -5.56
CA ASP A 138 -9.17 12.64 -4.31
C ASP A 138 -9.33 11.12 -4.24
N ALA A 139 -10.52 10.60 -4.53
CA ALA A 139 -10.79 9.16 -4.56
C ALA A 139 -9.92 8.44 -5.62
N GLU A 140 -9.77 9.03 -6.80
CA GLU A 140 -8.93 8.49 -7.86
C GLU A 140 -7.43 8.55 -7.52
N SER A 141 -7.00 9.60 -6.81
CA SER A 141 -5.63 9.73 -6.28
C SER A 141 -5.30 8.59 -5.32
N ILE A 142 -6.22 8.28 -4.39
CA ILE A 142 -6.11 7.12 -3.50
C ILE A 142 -5.96 5.83 -4.31
N ILE A 143 -6.85 5.58 -5.27
CA ILE A 143 -6.81 4.36 -6.09
C ILE A 143 -5.47 4.25 -6.84
N LYS A 144 -4.98 5.36 -7.41
CA LYS A 144 -3.68 5.40 -8.10
C LYS A 144 -2.51 5.13 -7.15
N LYS A 145 -2.57 5.63 -5.92
CA LYS A 145 -1.55 5.38 -4.89
C LYS A 145 -1.58 3.91 -4.45
N THR A 146 -2.76 3.35 -4.19
CA THR A 146 -2.92 1.94 -3.84
C THR A 146 -2.52 1.02 -4.99
N LEU A 147 -2.85 1.36 -6.24
CA LEU A 147 -2.38 0.62 -7.42
C LEU A 147 -0.87 0.61 -7.52
N LEU A 148 -0.20 1.75 -7.28
CA LEU A 148 1.25 1.81 -7.23
C LEU A 148 1.81 0.94 -6.12
N LYS A 149 1.22 1.02 -4.92
CA LYS A 149 1.59 0.20 -3.78
C LYS A 149 1.49 -1.27 -4.18
N CYS A 150 0.34 -1.74 -4.63
CA CYS A 150 0.14 -3.12 -5.06
C CYS A 150 1.08 -3.58 -6.19
N LYS A 151 1.36 -2.71 -7.18
CA LYS A 151 2.34 -2.98 -8.24
C LYS A 151 3.76 -3.08 -7.67
N GLY A 152 4.12 -2.14 -6.80
CA GLY A 152 5.41 -2.05 -6.13
C GLY A 152 5.66 -3.22 -5.21
N TYR A 153 4.66 -3.67 -4.44
CA TYR A 153 4.77 -4.82 -3.55
C TYR A 153 5.24 -6.08 -4.29
N ARG A 154 4.69 -6.34 -5.47
CA ARG A 154 5.15 -7.44 -6.31
C ARG A 154 6.55 -7.16 -6.88
N LYS A 155 6.73 -6.02 -7.56
CA LYS A 155 7.99 -5.69 -8.26
C LYS A 155 9.18 -5.62 -7.30
N PHE A 156 9.04 -4.87 -6.21
CA PHE A 156 10.07 -4.71 -5.18
C PHE A 156 10.21 -5.95 -4.31
N GLY A 157 9.13 -6.72 -4.13
CA GLY A 157 9.21 -8.02 -3.48
C GLY A 157 10.04 -9.03 -4.27
N ASP A 158 9.86 -9.06 -5.59
CA ASP A 158 10.65 -9.89 -6.51
C ASP A 158 12.09 -9.38 -6.59
N TYR A 159 12.30 -8.06 -6.62
CA TYR A 159 13.64 -7.45 -6.62
C TYR A 159 14.42 -7.74 -5.33
N PHE A 160 13.79 -7.62 -4.17
CA PHE A 160 14.40 -7.99 -2.88
C PHE A 160 14.76 -9.48 -2.84
N SER A 161 13.85 -10.35 -3.30
CA SER A 161 14.11 -11.78 -3.39
C SER A 161 15.26 -12.10 -4.34
N LEU A 162 15.35 -11.42 -5.49
CA LEU A 162 16.46 -11.56 -6.43
C LEU A 162 17.81 -11.17 -5.79
N ILE A 163 17.86 -10.06 -5.05
CA ILE A 163 19.06 -9.64 -4.32
C ILE A 163 19.43 -10.70 -3.26
N GLN A 164 18.44 -11.28 -2.56
CA GLN A 164 18.69 -12.33 -1.58
C GLN A 164 19.22 -13.62 -2.19
N ASP A 165 18.65 -14.06 -3.31
CA ASP A 165 19.02 -15.31 -3.95
C ASP A 165 20.41 -15.23 -4.62
N LEU A 166 20.77 -14.07 -5.16
CA LEU A 166 22.07 -13.84 -5.78
C LEU A 166 23.18 -13.47 -4.78
N GLY A 167 22.83 -13.04 -3.57
CA GLY A 167 23.80 -12.59 -2.56
C GLY A 167 24.50 -11.26 -2.91
N ALA A 168 24.12 -10.62 -4.01
CA ALA A 168 24.65 -9.36 -4.51
C ALA A 168 23.67 -8.75 -5.52
N LEU A 169 23.83 -7.45 -5.82
CA LEU A 169 23.27 -6.88 -7.04
C LEU A 169 23.82 -7.66 -8.25
N PRO A 170 22.99 -7.97 -9.27
CA PRO A 170 23.46 -8.67 -10.46
C PRO A 170 24.69 -7.96 -11.04
N ASN A 171 25.78 -8.72 -11.23
CA ASN A 171 27.04 -8.25 -11.83
C ASN A 171 27.88 -7.25 -11.02
N VAL A 172 27.65 -7.11 -9.70
CA VAL A 172 28.48 -6.22 -8.85
C VAL A 172 29.31 -7.04 -7.87
N THR A 173 30.63 -7.02 -8.03
CA THR A 173 31.57 -7.61 -7.06
C THR A 173 32.15 -6.51 -6.19
N ARG A 174 31.88 -6.54 -4.88
CA ARG A 174 32.41 -5.56 -3.92
C ARG A 174 33.75 -6.03 -3.34
N SER A 175 34.72 -5.12 -3.25
CA SER A 175 35.96 -5.38 -2.51
C SER A 175 35.66 -5.61 -1.02
N GLY A 176 36.62 -6.20 -0.28
CA GLY A 176 36.46 -6.37 1.17
C GLY A 176 36.30 -5.04 1.90
N GLU A 177 37.05 -4.01 1.48
CA GLU A 177 37.00 -2.65 2.02
C GLU A 177 35.64 -1.99 1.78
N GLN A 178 35.11 -2.12 0.56
CA GLN A 178 33.77 -1.64 0.23
C GLN A 178 32.72 -2.33 1.08
N GLU A 179 32.78 -3.66 1.21
CA GLU A 179 31.83 -4.40 2.04
C GLU A 179 31.89 -3.95 3.51
N TYR A 180 33.08 -3.83 4.09
CA TYR A 180 33.27 -3.35 5.45
C TYR A 180 32.67 -1.94 5.62
N CYS A 181 32.96 -1.01 4.71
CA CYS A 181 32.46 0.36 4.83
C CYS A 181 30.96 0.50 4.62
N ILE A 182 30.36 -0.28 3.70
CA ILE A 182 28.90 -0.34 3.54
C ILE A 182 28.26 -0.84 4.85
N ARG A 183 28.82 -1.90 5.44
CA ARG A 183 28.35 -2.45 6.73
C ARG A 183 28.42 -1.42 7.84
N THR A 184 29.55 -0.73 7.99
CA THR A 184 29.76 0.29 9.03
C THR A 184 28.80 1.45 8.87
N VAL A 185 28.72 2.06 7.69
CA VAL A 185 27.88 3.25 7.47
C VAL A 185 26.40 2.93 7.61
N LEU A 186 25.91 1.80 7.07
CA LEU A 186 24.50 1.43 7.21
C LEU A 186 24.12 1.07 8.65
N LYS A 187 25.04 0.52 9.44
CA LYS A 187 24.84 0.31 10.87
C LYS A 187 24.78 1.63 11.65
N GLU A 188 25.68 2.57 11.36
CA GLU A 188 25.68 3.91 11.97
C GLU A 188 24.41 4.70 11.65
N LYS A 189 23.90 4.57 10.42
CA LYS A 189 22.61 5.16 10.00
C LYS A 189 21.38 4.45 10.60
N GLY A 190 21.55 3.33 11.29
CA GLY A 190 20.44 2.54 11.84
C GLY A 190 19.63 1.79 10.79
N CYS A 191 20.17 1.58 9.58
CA CYS A 191 19.51 0.81 8.51
C CYS A 191 19.53 -0.70 8.79
N ILE A 192 20.47 -1.17 9.61
CA ILE A 192 20.59 -2.57 10.03
C ILE A 192 20.19 -2.69 11.50
N ASN A 193 19.28 -3.61 11.82
CA ASN A 193 18.90 -3.89 13.20
C ASN A 193 20.10 -4.43 13.99
N SER A 194 20.42 -3.77 15.11
CA SER A 194 21.55 -4.13 15.98
C SER A 194 21.40 -5.51 16.63
N LEU A 195 20.19 -6.08 16.64
CA LEU A 195 19.92 -7.42 17.18
C LEU A 195 20.28 -8.55 16.22
N TYR A 196 20.57 -8.24 14.95
CA TYR A 196 21.04 -9.27 14.01
C TYR A 196 22.47 -9.68 14.34
N ASP A 197 22.79 -10.95 14.08
CA ASP A 197 24.16 -11.47 14.20
C ASP A 197 25.03 -10.90 13.07
N PHE A 198 25.37 -9.62 13.23
CA PHE A 198 25.98 -8.80 12.21
C PHE A 198 27.47 -8.61 12.52
N ARG A 199 28.31 -9.25 11.71
CA ARG A 199 29.74 -9.03 11.73
C ARG A 199 30.11 -7.87 10.82
N ASP A 200 30.64 -6.80 11.41
CA ASP A 200 31.05 -5.59 10.68
C ASP A 200 32.19 -5.88 9.69
N ASN A 201 33.19 -6.67 10.09
CA ASN A 201 34.38 -7.00 9.29
C ASN A 201 34.52 -8.52 9.06
N PRO A 202 33.71 -9.14 8.18
CA PRO A 202 33.75 -10.58 7.94
C PRO A 202 35.02 -11.05 7.21
N LYS A 203 35.62 -10.17 6.40
CA LYS A 203 36.82 -10.43 5.59
C LYS A 203 38.14 -10.02 6.26
N ASN A 204 38.09 -9.56 7.52
CA ASN A 204 39.26 -9.12 8.31
C ASN A 204 40.14 -8.08 7.58
N VAL A 205 39.49 -7.12 6.95
CA VAL A 205 40.14 -6.02 6.24
C VAL A 205 40.85 -5.10 7.23
N ARG A 206 41.99 -4.52 6.83
CA ARG A 206 42.72 -3.54 7.64
C ARG A 206 41.98 -2.21 7.67
N THR A 207 41.52 -1.78 8.85
CA THR A 207 40.64 -0.62 9.00
C THR A 207 41.36 0.70 9.34
N SER A 208 42.63 0.64 9.76
CA SER A 208 43.37 1.77 10.36
C SER A 208 43.50 3.03 9.49
N THR A 209 43.36 2.89 8.18
CA THR A 209 43.53 3.98 7.20
C THR A 209 42.30 4.17 6.31
N LEU A 210 41.22 3.43 6.59
CA LEU A 210 40.07 3.35 5.69
C LEU A 210 39.04 4.42 6.06
N ASN A 211 38.78 5.36 5.15
CA ASN A 211 37.74 6.36 5.32
C ASN A 211 36.42 5.83 4.75
N CYS A 212 35.59 5.25 5.61
CA CYS A 212 34.38 4.59 5.16
C CYS A 212 33.31 5.53 4.60
N THR A 213 33.29 6.81 4.96
CA THR A 213 32.39 7.79 4.33
C THR A 213 32.73 7.96 2.85
N ILE A 214 34.03 8.09 2.52
CA ILE A 214 34.47 8.28 1.12
C ILE A 214 34.15 7.02 0.30
N VAL A 215 34.60 5.86 0.78
CA VAL A 215 34.39 4.58 0.08
C VAL A 215 32.89 4.28 -0.11
N TYR A 216 32.06 4.59 0.88
CA TYR A 216 30.62 4.43 0.78
C TYR A 216 30.01 5.36 -0.26
N ASN A 217 30.41 6.64 -0.28
CA ASN A 217 29.90 7.60 -1.25
C ASN A 217 30.30 7.22 -2.69
N GLU A 218 31.51 6.70 -2.90
CA GLU A 218 31.91 6.15 -4.21
C GLU A 218 31.00 5.00 -4.64
N VAL A 219 30.70 4.07 -3.74
CA VAL A 219 29.78 2.96 -3.98
C VAL A 219 28.37 3.44 -4.34
N VAL A 220 27.87 4.46 -3.66
CA VAL A 220 26.55 5.06 -3.89
C VAL A 220 26.51 5.81 -5.23
N GLU A 221 27.52 6.60 -5.54
CA GLU A 221 27.60 7.31 -6.82
C GLU A 221 27.75 6.33 -7.99
N ASP A 222 28.51 5.24 -7.85
CA ASP A 222 28.57 4.18 -8.86
C ASP A 222 27.18 3.57 -9.15
N LEU A 223 26.38 3.36 -8.09
CA LEU A 223 25.02 2.85 -8.22
C LEU A 223 24.14 3.82 -9.01
N TYR A 224 24.14 5.11 -8.69
CA TYR A 224 23.36 6.10 -9.43
C TYR A 224 23.86 6.32 -10.87
N ASN A 225 25.18 6.34 -11.07
CA ASN A 225 25.79 6.45 -12.39
C ASN A 225 25.44 5.26 -13.28
N SER A 226 25.30 4.06 -12.71
CA SER A 226 24.88 2.88 -13.46
C SER A 226 23.44 3.02 -13.96
N MET A 227 22.51 3.51 -13.12
CA MET A 227 21.11 3.76 -13.47
C MET A 227 20.95 4.85 -14.51
N TYR A 228 21.77 5.90 -14.43
CA TYR A 228 21.80 6.96 -15.43
C TYR A 228 22.25 6.43 -16.79
N LYS A 229 23.38 5.71 -16.81
CA LYS A 229 23.99 5.19 -18.06
C LYS A 229 23.13 4.13 -18.74
N SER A 230 22.33 3.36 -18.00
CA SER A 230 21.40 2.39 -18.57
C SER A 230 20.08 3.00 -19.05
N ASN A 231 19.93 4.34 -18.99
CA ASN A 231 18.67 5.05 -19.24
C ASN A 231 17.51 4.54 -18.35
N GLU A 232 17.82 3.99 -17.18
CA GLU A 232 16.81 3.52 -16.22
C GLU A 232 16.18 4.67 -15.43
N ALA A 233 16.85 5.82 -15.33
CA ALA A 233 16.37 7.00 -14.59
C ALA A 233 16.72 8.32 -15.29
N SER A 234 15.77 9.25 -15.34
CA SER A 234 16.01 10.65 -15.73
C SER A 234 16.71 11.42 -14.60
N ASN A 235 17.25 12.61 -14.89
CA ASN A 235 17.89 13.46 -13.86
C ASN A 235 16.92 13.78 -12.71
N CYS A 236 15.66 14.09 -13.01
CA CYS A 236 14.63 14.35 -11.99
C CYS A 236 14.43 13.13 -11.07
N ILE A 237 14.38 11.92 -11.64
CA ILE A 237 14.24 10.68 -10.86
C ILE A 237 15.48 10.45 -9.98
N LEU A 238 16.68 10.69 -10.51
CA LEU A 238 17.93 10.53 -9.75
C LEU A 238 18.04 11.50 -8.57
N ASP A 239 17.58 12.75 -8.74
CA ASP A 239 17.57 13.73 -7.65
C ASP A 239 16.65 13.26 -6.51
N ILE A 240 15.49 12.68 -6.84
CA ILE A 240 14.58 12.10 -5.85
C ILE A 240 15.22 10.86 -5.20
N TYR A 241 15.85 9.97 -5.97
CA TYR A 241 16.53 8.80 -5.42
C TYR A 241 17.64 9.19 -4.44
N LYS A 242 18.42 10.23 -4.76
CA LYS A 242 19.46 10.78 -3.86
C LYS A 242 18.83 11.37 -2.59
N LYS A 243 17.80 12.20 -2.74
CA LYS A 243 17.09 12.85 -1.62
C LYS A 243 16.49 11.84 -0.65
N GLU A 244 15.86 10.79 -1.18
CA GLU A 244 15.15 9.78 -0.40
C GLU A 244 16.04 8.57 0.00
N ASN A 245 17.36 8.68 -0.18
CA ASN A 245 18.34 7.66 0.19
C ASN A 245 18.06 6.27 -0.42
N TYR A 246 17.65 6.22 -1.69
CA TYR A 246 17.35 4.98 -2.40
C TYR A 246 18.47 3.94 -2.28
N ALA A 247 19.73 4.37 -2.45
CA ALA A 247 20.89 3.49 -2.37
C ALA A 247 21.03 2.80 -1.01
N ASP A 248 20.68 3.47 0.09
CA ASP A 248 20.79 2.90 1.44
C ASP A 248 19.91 1.66 1.57
N TYR A 249 18.69 1.71 1.03
CA TYR A 249 17.75 0.59 1.06
C TYR A 249 18.19 -0.58 0.19
N VAL A 250 18.71 -0.30 -1.01
CA VAL A 250 19.24 -1.34 -1.91
C VAL A 250 20.48 -2.02 -1.31
N LEU A 251 21.42 -1.24 -0.78
CA LEU A 251 22.63 -1.76 -0.13
C LEU A 251 22.28 -2.50 1.16
N THR A 252 21.25 -2.07 1.89
CA THR A 252 20.71 -2.81 3.04
C THR A 252 20.18 -4.18 2.61
N ALA A 253 19.35 -4.25 1.57
CA ALA A 253 18.87 -5.52 1.04
C ALA A 253 20.04 -6.44 0.60
N GLU A 254 21.07 -5.87 -0.03
CA GLU A 254 22.29 -6.58 -0.40
C GLU A 254 23.01 -7.15 0.83
N LEU A 255 23.17 -6.38 1.90
CA LEU A 255 23.79 -6.86 3.14
C LEU A 255 22.97 -7.97 3.80
N LEU A 256 21.65 -7.81 3.87
CA LEU A 256 20.73 -8.79 4.48
C LEU A 256 20.77 -10.15 3.77
N SER A 257 21.14 -10.20 2.50
CA SER A 257 21.38 -11.47 1.78
C SER A 257 22.58 -12.26 2.32
N LYS A 258 23.55 -11.57 2.94
CA LYS A 258 24.82 -12.14 3.45
C LYS A 258 24.79 -12.41 4.95
N ILE A 259 23.66 -12.17 5.62
CA ILE A 259 23.49 -12.34 7.07
C ILE A 259 22.49 -13.46 7.33
N SER A 260 22.73 -14.25 8.37
CA SER A 260 21.76 -15.25 8.81
C SER A 260 20.59 -14.56 9.51
N LEU A 261 19.41 -14.59 8.89
CA LEU A 261 18.17 -14.01 9.41
C LEU A 261 17.11 -15.09 9.58
N SER A 262 16.30 -14.97 10.63
CA SER A 262 15.13 -15.82 10.80
C SER A 262 14.11 -15.56 9.67
N LYS A 263 13.18 -16.51 9.45
CA LYS A 263 12.10 -16.31 8.46
C LYS A 263 11.25 -15.08 8.79
N SER A 264 11.04 -14.82 10.08
CA SER A 264 10.28 -13.65 10.55
C SER A 264 11.00 -12.35 10.22
N ASP A 265 12.30 -12.28 10.50
CA ASP A 265 13.12 -11.09 10.22
C ASP A 265 13.21 -10.82 8.72
N LYS A 266 13.44 -11.85 7.90
CA LYS A 266 13.43 -11.72 6.44
C LYS A 266 12.12 -11.15 5.92
N SER A 267 10.99 -11.61 6.46
CA SER A 267 9.66 -11.10 6.08
C SER A 267 9.51 -9.63 6.47
N LYS A 268 9.91 -9.26 7.70
CA LYS A 268 9.85 -7.87 8.17
C LYS A 268 10.71 -6.94 7.33
N GLU A 269 11.97 -7.31 7.07
CA GLU A 269 12.87 -6.50 6.26
C GLU A 269 12.42 -6.39 4.81
N LYS A 270 11.85 -7.46 4.24
CA LYS A 270 11.23 -7.41 2.90
C LYS A 270 10.09 -6.40 2.86
N GLN A 271 9.22 -6.37 3.87
CA GLN A 271 8.11 -5.41 3.92
C GLN A 271 8.60 -3.97 4.11
N ASN A 272 9.60 -3.76 4.98
CA ASN A 272 10.23 -2.45 5.16
C ASN A 272 10.82 -1.93 3.84
N PHE A 273 11.57 -2.77 3.13
CA PHE A 273 12.15 -2.44 1.83
C PHE A 273 11.07 -2.08 0.81
N ILE A 274 10.04 -2.92 0.67
CA ILE A 274 8.92 -2.69 -0.25
C ILE A 274 8.26 -1.33 0.02
N ASN A 275 7.92 -1.04 1.28
CA ASN A 275 7.26 0.20 1.66
C ASN A 275 8.08 1.43 1.26
N LYS A 276 9.39 1.41 1.56
CA LYS A 276 10.29 2.51 1.20
C LYS A 276 10.44 2.69 -0.30
N MET A 277 10.53 1.59 -1.06
CA MET A 277 10.58 1.67 -2.52
C MET A 277 9.28 2.20 -3.14
N VAL A 278 8.12 1.87 -2.55
CA VAL A 278 6.82 2.42 -2.96
C VAL A 278 6.76 3.92 -2.70
N ASP A 279 7.16 4.37 -1.50
CA ASP A 279 7.18 5.80 -1.15
C ASP A 279 8.05 6.60 -2.13
N ILE A 280 9.27 6.14 -2.39
CA ILE A 280 10.18 6.77 -3.37
C ILE A 280 9.55 6.79 -4.77
N SER A 281 8.92 5.69 -5.19
CA SER A 281 8.27 5.61 -6.51
C SER A 281 7.12 6.59 -6.66
N TYR A 282 6.42 6.90 -5.57
CA TYR A 282 5.35 7.89 -5.57
C TYR A 282 5.91 9.29 -5.84
N GLU A 283 6.99 9.67 -5.16
CA GLU A 283 7.67 10.96 -5.38
C GLU A 283 8.16 11.10 -6.83
N THR A 284 8.69 10.02 -7.41
CA THR A 284 9.21 10.05 -8.79
C THR A 284 8.16 10.26 -9.88
N LYS A 285 6.85 10.13 -9.60
CA LYS A 285 5.78 10.39 -10.58
C LYS A 285 5.66 11.84 -11.03
N ASN A 286 6.23 12.76 -10.24
CA ASN A 286 6.26 14.18 -10.58
C ASN A 286 7.40 14.52 -11.55
N CYS A 287 8.18 13.50 -11.92
CA CYS A 287 9.03 13.42 -13.09
C CYS A 287 8.29 12.63 -14.20
#